data_AF-A0A2P4YHQ1-F1
#
_entry.id   AF-A0A2P4YHQ1-F1
#
_cell.length_a   1.000
_cell.length_b   1.000
_cell.length_c   1.000
_cell.angle_alpha   90.00
_cell.angle_beta   90.00
_cell.angle_gamma   90.00
#
_symmetry.space_group_name_H-M   'P 1'
#
loop_
_entity.id
_entity.type
_entity.pdbx_description
1 polymer ?
#
loop_
_entity_poly.entity_id
_entity_poly.type
_entity_poly.pdbx_seq_one_letter_code
_entity_poly.pdbx_strand_id
1 'polypeptide(L)'
;MHFTNTKQVMDFMAFYDYSYPLFMFFVSGVHAFNNRLWCPFCDKAEVPALHYFNYTAPDNAVMMRIVVASEPRQWFDEDNDFVGEEFSKKVLWFDGVPYLGFVDRNRTSNKIHVKEFVHGMDEHKKLQEFFRQKAPGAIVPAA
;
A
#
# COMPACT_ATOMS: atom_id res chain seq x y z
N MET A 1 -0.04 -10.11 2.39
CA MET A 1 1.10 -10.52 1.53
C MET A 1 2.30 -9.62 1.83
N HIS A 2 3.52 -10.13 1.66
CA HIS A 2 4.74 -9.38 1.95
C HIS A 2 5.63 -9.31 0.71
N PHE A 3 6.05 -8.11 0.34
CA PHE A 3 6.86 -7.82 -0.84
C PHE A 3 8.07 -6.97 -0.46
N THR A 4 9.19 -7.17 -1.13
CA THR A 4 10.46 -6.48 -0.83
C THR A 4 11.15 -5.87 -2.05
N ASN A 5 10.52 -5.93 -3.23
CA ASN A 5 11.02 -5.30 -4.44
C ASN A 5 9.88 -4.96 -5.42
N THR A 6 10.17 -4.09 -6.38
CA THR A 6 9.20 -3.60 -7.37
C THR A 6 8.70 -4.69 -8.31
N LYS A 7 9.55 -5.64 -8.70
CA LYS A 7 9.18 -6.73 -9.60
C LYS A 7 8.04 -7.57 -9.02
N GLN A 8 8.10 -7.94 -7.75
CA GLN A 8 7.04 -8.74 -7.13
C GLN A 8 5.70 -7.98 -7.11
N VAL A 9 5.73 -6.67 -6.85
CA VAL A 9 4.53 -5.82 -6.89
C VAL A 9 3.98 -5.75 -8.30
N MET A 10 4.83 -5.46 -9.30
CA MET A 10 4.40 -5.36 -10.71
C MET A 10 3.87 -6.69 -11.25
N ASP A 11 4.52 -7.82 -10.93
CA ASP A 11 4.07 -9.15 -11.32
C ASP A 11 2.68 -9.44 -10.73
N PHE A 12 2.49 -9.16 -9.42
CA PHE A 12 1.19 -9.35 -8.78
C PHE A 12 0.12 -8.48 -9.44
N MET A 13 0.42 -7.20 -9.66
CA MET A 13 -0.51 -6.25 -10.27
C MET A 13 -0.88 -6.60 -11.72
N ALA A 14 0.00 -7.28 -12.46
CA ALA A 14 -0.28 -7.72 -13.83
C ALA A 14 -1.40 -8.79 -13.91
N PHE A 15 -1.59 -9.58 -12.84
CA PHE A 15 -2.60 -10.64 -12.77
C PHE A 15 -3.82 -10.26 -11.92
N TYR A 16 -3.76 -9.16 -11.17
CA TYR A 16 -4.86 -8.72 -10.33
C TYR A 16 -6.06 -8.24 -11.19
N ASP A 17 -7.20 -8.88 -10.99
CA ASP A 17 -8.42 -8.73 -11.81
C ASP A 17 -9.50 -7.85 -11.18
N TYR A 18 -9.20 -7.19 -10.06
CA TYR A 18 -10.12 -6.34 -9.30
C TYR A 18 -11.31 -7.10 -8.67
N SER A 19 -11.19 -8.42 -8.44
CA SER A 19 -12.24 -9.25 -7.83
C SER A 19 -12.39 -9.09 -6.30
N TYR A 20 -11.39 -8.53 -5.62
CA TYR A 20 -11.40 -8.27 -4.18
C TYR A 20 -10.80 -6.90 -3.85
N PRO A 21 -11.11 -6.27 -2.70
CA PRO A 21 -10.45 -5.03 -2.29
C PRO A 21 -8.94 -5.25 -2.08
N LEU A 22 -8.11 -4.41 -2.68
CA LEU A 22 -6.64 -4.53 -2.57
C LEU A 22 -6.06 -3.23 -2.00
N PHE A 23 -5.28 -3.37 -0.94
CA PHE A 23 -4.59 -2.28 -0.27
C PHE A 23 -3.07 -2.44 -0.41
N MET A 24 -2.37 -1.33 -0.65
CA MET A 24 -0.92 -1.26 -0.73
C MET A 24 -0.41 -0.47 0.47
N PHE A 25 0.41 -1.08 1.31
CA PHE A 25 1.01 -0.44 2.48
C PHE A 25 2.53 -0.51 2.38
N PHE A 26 3.13 0.61 1.98
CA PHE A 26 4.57 0.77 1.81
C PHE A 26 5.20 1.25 3.12
N VAL A 27 6.22 0.53 3.57
CA VAL A 27 6.92 0.77 4.83
C VAL A 27 8.42 0.58 4.66
N SER A 28 9.18 1.05 5.64
CA SER A 28 10.60 0.76 5.74
C SER A 28 10.89 -0.73 5.97
N GLY A 29 12.15 -1.10 5.81
CA GLY A 29 12.73 -2.30 6.40
C GLY A 29 12.90 -2.15 7.92
N VAL A 30 13.59 -3.11 8.52
CA VAL A 30 13.79 -3.17 9.97
C VAL A 30 15.25 -2.99 10.34
N HIS A 31 15.50 -2.41 11.51
CA HIS A 31 16.82 -2.40 12.11
C HIS A 31 17.24 -3.81 12.56
N ALA A 32 18.47 -4.20 12.25
CA ALA A 32 19.02 -5.49 12.67
C ALA A 32 19.09 -5.67 14.20
N PHE A 33 19.21 -4.59 14.97
CA PHE A 33 19.45 -4.66 16.41
C PHE A 33 18.19 -4.85 17.27
N ASN A 34 17.00 -4.49 16.76
CA ASN A 34 15.74 -4.60 17.51
C ASN A 34 14.53 -5.05 16.69
N ASN A 35 14.71 -5.32 15.39
CA ASN A 35 13.66 -5.75 14.48
C ASN A 35 12.47 -4.76 14.36
N ARG A 36 12.67 -3.49 14.73
CA ARG A 36 11.68 -2.41 14.52
C ARG A 36 11.90 -1.74 13.18
N LEU A 37 10.84 -1.17 12.64
CA LEU A 37 10.90 -0.41 11.39
C LEU A 37 11.87 0.77 11.54
N TRP A 38 12.80 0.94 10.59
CA TRP A 38 13.80 2.01 10.69
C TRP A 38 13.20 3.41 10.46
N CYS A 39 12.06 3.51 9.76
CA CYS A 39 11.32 4.76 9.65
C CYS A 39 10.38 4.89 10.86
N PRO A 40 10.57 5.90 11.74
CA PRO A 40 9.73 6.07 12.93
C PRO A 40 8.24 6.25 12.61
N PHE A 41 7.93 6.90 11.49
CA PHE A 41 6.56 7.08 11.04
C PHE A 41 5.94 5.76 10.56
N CYS A 42 6.72 4.89 9.90
CA CYS A 42 6.26 3.55 9.54
C CYS A 42 6.02 2.70 10.79
N ASP A 43 6.95 2.76 11.74
CA ASP A 43 6.87 2.04 13.01
C ASP A 43 5.62 2.43 13.83
N LYS A 44 5.29 3.74 13.87
CA LYS A 44 4.05 4.24 14.47
C LYS A 44 2.80 3.81 13.69
N ALA A 45 2.85 3.85 12.36
CA ALA A 45 1.71 3.62 11.49
C ALA A 45 1.29 2.15 11.37
N GLU A 46 2.24 1.22 11.52
CA GLU A 46 2.01 -0.20 11.24
C GLU A 46 0.93 -0.81 12.14
N VAL A 47 0.96 -0.51 13.44
CA VAL A 47 0.00 -1.06 14.41
C VAL A 47 -1.45 -0.69 14.07
N PRO A 48 -1.83 0.59 13.94
CA PRO A 48 -3.21 0.95 13.60
C PRO A 48 -3.59 0.48 12.18
N ALA A 49 -2.68 0.55 11.20
CA ALA A 49 -2.97 0.11 9.83
C ALA A 49 -3.34 -1.37 9.77
N LEU A 50 -2.51 -2.25 10.36
CA LEU A 50 -2.77 -3.69 10.36
C LEU A 50 -3.95 -4.08 11.25
N HIS A 51 -4.09 -3.43 12.41
CA HIS A 51 -5.23 -3.67 13.30
C HIS A 51 -6.55 -3.33 12.60
N TYR A 52 -6.73 -2.09 12.12
CA TYR A 52 -8.01 -1.71 11.54
C TYR A 52 -8.29 -2.40 10.21
N PHE A 53 -7.27 -2.72 9.41
CA PHE A 53 -7.46 -3.58 8.24
C PHE A 53 -8.13 -4.90 8.63
N ASN A 54 -7.56 -5.62 9.61
CA ASN A 54 -8.08 -6.94 10.03
C ASN A 54 -9.50 -6.89 10.63
N TYR A 55 -9.89 -5.77 11.24
CA TYR A 55 -11.19 -5.65 11.91
C TYR A 55 -12.28 -4.97 11.09
N THR A 56 -11.93 -4.26 10.01
CA THR A 56 -12.89 -3.42 9.28
C THR A 56 -12.89 -3.58 7.77
N ALA A 57 -11.83 -4.15 7.18
CA ALA A 57 -11.84 -4.46 5.78
C ALA A 57 -12.82 -5.61 5.48
N PRO A 58 -13.37 -5.70 4.25
CA PRO A 58 -14.13 -6.87 3.82
C PRO A 58 -13.33 -8.17 4.01
N ASP A 59 -14.01 -9.28 4.30
CA ASP A 59 -13.36 -10.57 4.61
C ASP A 59 -12.42 -11.09 3.51
N ASN A 60 -12.71 -10.75 2.25
CA ASN A 60 -11.87 -11.12 1.11
C ASN A 60 -10.82 -10.06 0.73
N ALA A 61 -10.73 -8.97 1.48
CA ALA A 61 -9.77 -7.91 1.22
C ALA A 61 -8.33 -8.39 1.44
N VAL A 62 -7.40 -7.81 0.71
CA VAL A 62 -5.99 -8.17 0.78
C VAL A 62 -5.13 -6.94 1.01
N MET A 63 -4.22 -7.05 1.99
CA MET A 63 -3.17 -6.07 2.25
C MET A 63 -1.83 -6.56 1.68
N MET A 64 -1.25 -5.77 0.77
CA MET A 64 0.13 -5.90 0.32
C MET A 64 1.01 -5.02 1.20
N ARG A 65 1.74 -5.64 2.12
CA ARG A 65 2.77 -4.95 2.90
C ARG A 65 4.07 -4.97 2.09
N ILE A 66 4.55 -3.80 1.71
CA ILE A 66 5.66 -3.62 0.77
C ILE A 66 6.81 -2.92 1.52
N VAL A 67 7.96 -3.58 1.60
CA VAL A 67 9.18 -3.03 2.18
C VAL A 67 9.96 -2.33 1.07
N VAL A 68 10.10 -1.01 1.17
CA VAL A 68 10.71 -0.19 0.11
C VAL A 68 12.24 -0.23 0.10
N ALA A 69 12.84 -0.47 1.26
CA ALA A 69 14.28 -0.49 1.44
C ALA A 69 14.65 -1.19 2.74
N SER A 70 15.67 -2.05 2.71
CA SER A 70 16.10 -2.77 3.92
C SER A 70 16.75 -1.81 4.94
N GLU A 71 17.51 -0.84 4.45
CA GLU A 71 18.22 0.15 5.25
C GLU A 71 17.81 1.59 4.89
N PRO A 72 17.93 2.57 5.81
CA PRO A 72 17.56 3.96 5.53
C PRO A 72 18.27 4.56 4.31
N ARG A 73 19.56 4.27 4.11
CA ARG A 73 20.36 4.85 3.01
C ARG A 73 19.79 4.49 1.64
N GLN A 74 19.39 3.23 1.46
CA GLN A 74 18.78 2.71 0.23
C GLN A 74 17.46 3.40 -0.15
N TRP A 75 16.77 4.06 0.79
CA TRP A 75 15.58 4.87 0.49
C TRP A 75 15.92 6.27 -0.02
N PHE A 76 17.02 6.85 0.47
CA PHE A 76 17.46 8.20 0.11
C PHE A 76 18.47 8.21 -1.05
N ASP A 77 18.97 7.05 -1.47
CA ASP A 77 19.76 6.91 -2.69
C ASP A 77 18.87 7.21 -3.91
N GLU A 78 19.37 8.00 -4.86
CA GLU A 78 18.63 8.48 -6.05
C GLU A 78 18.13 7.35 -6.98
N ASP A 79 18.61 6.12 -6.76
CA ASP A 79 18.33 4.93 -7.57
C ASP A 79 17.34 3.94 -6.91
N ASN A 80 16.55 4.36 -5.91
CA ASN A 80 15.54 3.44 -5.34
C ASN A 80 14.46 3.10 -6.39
N ASP A 81 14.35 1.81 -6.74
CA ASP A 81 13.43 1.33 -7.78
C ASP A 81 11.97 1.74 -7.57
N PHE A 82 11.51 1.92 -6.32
CA PHE A 82 10.13 2.29 -6.02
C PHE A 82 9.79 3.75 -6.37
N VAL A 83 10.78 4.65 -6.39
CA VAL A 83 10.61 6.03 -6.88
C VAL A 83 11.07 6.20 -8.33
N GLY A 84 11.66 5.14 -8.91
CA GLY A 84 12.10 5.09 -10.30
C GLY A 84 10.96 5.26 -11.32
N GLU A 85 11.35 5.62 -12.55
CA GLU A 85 10.42 5.94 -13.64
C GLU A 85 9.52 4.75 -14.01
N GLU A 86 10.06 3.52 -14.02
CA GLU A 86 9.31 2.33 -14.39
C GLU A 86 8.14 2.07 -13.43
N PHE A 87 8.42 2.02 -12.13
CA PHE A 87 7.41 1.78 -11.11
C PHE A 87 6.38 2.91 -11.07
N SER A 88 6.85 4.17 -11.13
CA SER A 88 6.02 5.37 -11.13
C SER A 88 5.02 5.44 -12.28
N LYS A 89 5.44 4.98 -13.48
CA LYS A 89 4.58 4.95 -14.68
C LYS A 89 3.56 3.82 -14.62
N LYS A 90 3.99 2.61 -14.21
CA LYS A 90 3.15 1.40 -14.26
C LYS A 90 2.20 1.29 -13.06
N VAL A 91 2.66 1.66 -11.87
CA VAL A 91 1.97 1.40 -10.60
C VAL A 91 1.57 2.70 -9.92
N LEU A 92 2.53 3.44 -9.36
CA LEU A 92 2.29 4.51 -8.40
C LEU A 92 3.54 5.36 -8.28
N TRP A 93 3.40 6.68 -8.38
CA TRP A 93 4.43 7.62 -7.93
C TRP A 93 4.11 8.06 -6.51
N PHE A 94 5.09 8.02 -5.62
CA PHE A 94 5.03 8.48 -4.24
C PHE A 94 6.45 8.86 -3.78
N ASP A 95 6.57 9.72 -2.79
CA ASP A 95 7.86 10.29 -2.34
C ASP A 95 8.15 10.07 -0.85
N GLY A 96 7.29 9.32 -0.14
CA GLY A 96 7.43 9.12 1.29
C GLY A 96 6.82 7.81 1.81
N VAL A 97 7.38 7.32 2.91
CA VAL A 97 6.81 6.21 3.70
C VAL A 97 6.54 6.67 5.13
N PRO A 98 5.45 6.19 5.78
CA PRO A 98 4.52 5.17 5.29
C PRO A 98 3.56 5.71 4.23
N TYR A 99 3.21 4.87 3.25
CA TYR A 99 2.17 5.15 2.27
C TYR A 99 1.11 4.06 2.34
N LEU A 100 -0.17 4.44 2.44
CA LEU A 100 -1.30 3.51 2.39
C LEU A 100 -2.21 3.91 1.23
N GLY A 101 -2.45 2.97 0.32
CA GLY A 101 -3.30 3.18 -0.85
C GLY A 101 -4.31 2.06 -1.03
N PHE A 102 -5.44 2.40 -1.64
CA PHE A 102 -6.43 1.45 -2.13
C PHE A 102 -6.35 1.38 -3.64
N VAL A 103 -6.20 0.18 -4.19
CA VAL A 103 -6.13 -0.03 -5.63
C VAL A 103 -7.52 0.05 -6.22
N ASP A 104 -7.72 1.08 -7.03
CA ASP A 104 -8.96 1.36 -7.73
C ASP A 104 -8.81 1.12 -9.24
N ARG A 105 -9.94 0.94 -9.93
CA ARG A 105 -9.98 0.71 -11.36
C ARG A 105 -10.29 2.00 -12.09
N ASN A 106 -9.27 2.58 -12.74
CA ASN A 106 -9.54 3.57 -13.77
C ASN A 106 -9.98 2.86 -15.06
N ARG A 107 -11.21 3.12 -15.52
CA ARG A 107 -11.77 2.51 -16.75
C ARG A 107 -11.27 3.15 -18.04
N THR A 108 -10.55 4.27 -17.96
CA THR A 108 -10.12 5.04 -19.14
C THR A 108 -8.61 4.98 -19.41
N SER A 109 -7.81 4.41 -18.52
CA SER A 109 -6.37 4.24 -18.72
C SER A 109 -5.89 2.87 -18.24
N ASN A 110 -4.86 2.34 -18.89
CA ASN A 110 -4.18 1.12 -18.45
C ASN A 110 -3.27 1.34 -17.22
N LYS A 111 -3.19 2.56 -16.69
CA LYS A 111 -2.45 2.85 -15.46
C LYS A 111 -3.29 2.45 -14.24
N ILE A 112 -2.66 1.74 -13.31
CA ILE A 112 -3.25 1.42 -12.02
C ILE A 112 -3.60 2.73 -11.30
N HIS A 113 -4.82 2.83 -10.79
CA HIS A 113 -5.20 3.95 -9.95
C HIS A 113 -5.07 3.54 -8.49
N VAL A 114 -4.41 4.36 -7.69
CA VAL A 114 -4.27 4.13 -6.26
C VAL A 114 -4.80 5.37 -5.54
N LYS A 115 -5.81 5.18 -4.71
CA LYS A 115 -6.35 6.22 -3.85
C LYS A 115 -5.61 6.19 -2.53
N GLU A 116 -4.83 7.23 -2.26
CA GLU A 116 -4.07 7.38 -1.02
C GLU A 116 -4.97 7.68 0.18
N PHE A 117 -4.60 7.12 1.34
CA PHE A 117 -5.08 7.57 2.63
C PHE A 117 -4.24 8.77 3.10
N VAL A 118 -4.77 9.98 2.88
CA VAL A 118 -4.05 11.25 3.12
C VAL A 118 -4.10 11.76 4.56
N HIS A 119 -4.76 11.04 5.46
CA HIS A 119 -4.87 11.44 6.87
C HIS A 119 -3.79 10.77 7.72
N GLY A 120 -3.57 11.31 8.93
CA GLY A 120 -2.73 10.64 9.92
C GLY A 120 -3.29 9.26 10.26
N MET A 121 -2.40 8.27 10.43
CA MET A 121 -2.80 6.89 10.78
C MET A 121 -3.42 6.78 12.18
N ASP A 122 -3.32 7.84 12.99
CA ASP A 122 -4.01 8.01 14.27
C ASP A 122 -5.46 8.52 14.12
N GLU A 123 -5.90 8.88 12.92
CA GLU A 123 -7.30 9.21 12.62
C GLU A 123 -8.14 7.93 12.45
N HIS A 124 -8.28 7.16 13.54
CA HIS A 124 -8.81 5.80 13.53
C HIS A 124 -10.16 5.64 12.81
N LYS A 125 -11.10 6.58 12.99
CA LYS A 125 -12.41 6.53 12.32
C LYS A 125 -12.26 6.60 10.79
N LYS A 126 -11.42 7.51 10.30
CA LYS A 126 -11.16 7.68 8.88
C LYS A 126 -10.41 6.47 8.31
N LEU A 127 -9.49 5.91 9.09
CA LEU A 127 -8.75 4.71 8.70
C LEU A 127 -9.69 3.50 8.57
N GLN A 128 -10.61 3.31 9.51
CA GLN A 128 -11.65 2.28 9.42
C GLN A 128 -12.57 2.49 8.21
N GLU A 129 -13.01 3.72 7.96
CA GLU A 129 -13.82 4.05 6.77
C GLU A 129 -13.06 3.77 5.47
N PHE A 130 -11.76 4.07 5.43
CA PHE A 130 -10.90 3.77 4.29
C PHE A 130 -10.79 2.28 4.03
N PHE A 131 -10.69 1.44 5.06
CA PHE A 131 -10.62 -0.01 4.90
C PHE A 131 -11.95 -0.65 4.48
N ARG A 132 -13.09 0.00 4.66
CA ARG A 132 -14.40 -0.50 4.19
C ARG A 132 -14.61 -0.42 2.68
N GLN A 133 -13.62 0.04 1.92
CA GLN A 133 -13.70 0.09 0.45
C GLN A 133 -13.98 -1.30 -0.14
N LYS A 134 -14.88 -1.35 -1.12
CA LYS A 134 -15.26 -2.57 -1.83
C LYS A 134 -14.45 -2.72 -3.10
N ALA A 135 -14.34 -3.95 -3.59
CA ALA A 135 -13.63 -4.24 -4.83
C ALA A 135 -14.15 -3.33 -5.96
N PRO A 136 -13.28 -2.71 -6.79
CA PRO A 136 -13.71 -1.84 -7.88
C PRO A 136 -14.57 -2.55 -8.95
N GLY A 137 -14.49 -3.88 -9.01
CA GLY A 137 -15.32 -4.73 -9.86
C GLY A 137 -16.64 -5.18 -9.24
N ALA A 138 -16.90 -4.89 -7.96
CA ALA A 138 -18.17 -5.25 -7.32
C ALA A 138 -19.29 -4.34 -7.85
N ILE A 139 -20.31 -4.95 -8.46
CA ILE A 139 -21.55 -4.25 -8.78
C ILE A 139 -22.16 -3.81 -7.45
N VAL A 140 -22.17 -2.50 -7.19
CA VAL A 140 -22.93 -1.94 -6.08
C VAL A 140 -24.40 -2.21 -6.40
N PRO A 141 -25.15 -2.99 -5.59
CA PRO A 141 -26.59 -3.09 -5.80
C PRO A 141 -27.16 -1.68 -5.69
N ALA A 142 -27.95 -1.26 -6.69
CA ALA A 142 -28.69 -0.02 -6.59
C ALA A 142 -29.53 -0.07 -5.30
N ALA A 143 -29.37 0.95 -4.46
CA ALA A 143 -30.16 1.14 -3.25
C ALA A 143 -31.63 1.44 -3.58
#